data_AF-A0AAE0KJI0-F1
#
_entry.id   AF-A0AAE0KJI0-F1
#
_cell.length_a   1.000
_cell.length_b   1.000
_cell.length_c   1.000
_cell.angle_alpha   90.00
_cell.angle_beta   90.00
_cell.angle_gamma   90.00
#
_symmetry.space_group_name_H-M   'P 1'
#
loop_
_entity.id
_entity.type
_entity.pdbx_description
1 polymer ?
#
loop_
_entity_poly.entity_id
_entity_poly.type
_entity_poly.pdbx_seq_one_letter_code
_entity_poly.pdbx_strand_id
1 'polypeptide(L)'
;MSDCPVAFEQVALDSLEIFKNYLVLEWERTKTPYGLDESLESIAKNEPSSDPNEAAQRETARIFLKCGFRAWLAHFLATHHQGYHYKGQRSEKETINAFHQLPHEDRTNVAAAVASIDCHATVQAAIDKLMHKPKRRRKFAQPPLRPTSTAMTASTTATTATTATATTAALETSSLGGSTTTLTPEEQMCTRASFLGVMDIVPPYICGAISPKDGAADVTMSFPVIRRNGLTPYCLVSMAIKATEVTHIAMQLFPIHIGMEDGIRYMVLSNGGRFYPPSFHFQGSLESDIDRLLGCTISKAIAGSPVREEELAQGIVATRCVTMSFAVGAQEGGVLNLSLGLSDGVWMRDKLYRDETT
;
A
#
# COMPACT_ATOMS: atom_id res chain seq x y z
N MET A 1 24.71 20.96 -3.44
CA MET A 1 23.24 20.80 -3.50
C MET A 1 22.89 20.57 -4.96
N SER A 2 22.97 19.31 -5.39
CA SER A 2 22.42 18.86 -6.67
C SER A 2 21.25 17.99 -6.30
N ASP A 3 20.04 18.51 -6.51
CA ASP A 3 18.80 17.74 -6.40
C ASP A 3 18.91 16.51 -7.29
N CYS A 4 18.37 15.39 -6.82
CA CYS A 4 18.53 14.08 -7.42
C CYS A 4 17.36 13.82 -8.40
N PRO A 5 17.49 14.05 -9.72
CA PRO A 5 16.40 13.86 -10.70
C PRO A 5 15.90 12.40 -10.80
N VAL A 6 16.67 11.45 -10.26
CA VAL A 6 16.41 10.01 -10.34
C VAL A 6 15.16 9.58 -9.54
N ALA A 7 14.77 10.33 -8.50
CA ALA A 7 13.64 9.95 -7.66
C ALA A 7 12.27 10.18 -8.35
N PHE A 8 12.12 11.24 -9.14
CA PHE A 8 10.85 11.56 -9.82
C PHE A 8 10.59 10.65 -11.02
N GLU A 9 11.64 10.32 -11.77
CA GLU A 9 11.53 9.42 -12.92
C GLU A 9 11.09 8.02 -12.49
N GLN A 10 11.61 7.50 -11.37
CA GLN A 10 11.19 6.19 -10.86
C GLN A 10 9.73 6.18 -10.40
N VAL A 11 9.27 7.23 -9.70
CA VAL A 11 7.86 7.34 -9.30
C VAL A 11 6.95 7.38 -10.53
N ALA A 12 7.34 8.08 -11.60
CA ALA A 12 6.60 8.12 -12.85
C ALA A 12 6.50 6.73 -13.51
N LEU A 13 7.60 5.97 -13.54
CA LEU A 13 7.64 4.61 -14.09
C LEU A 13 6.81 3.62 -13.27
N ASP A 14 6.97 3.62 -11.95
CA ASP A 14 6.24 2.72 -11.06
C ASP A 14 4.73 3.02 -11.11
N SER A 15 4.35 4.30 -11.19
CA SER A 15 2.94 4.71 -11.34
C SER A 15 2.36 4.29 -12.68
N LEU A 16 3.14 4.40 -13.77
CA LEU A 16 2.74 3.95 -15.09
C LEU A 16 2.43 2.46 -15.08
N GLU A 17 3.24 1.64 -14.41
CA GLU A 17 3.02 0.20 -14.28
C GLU A 17 1.72 -0.10 -13.52
N ILE A 18 1.45 0.60 -12.42
CA ILE A 18 0.19 0.48 -11.66
C ILE A 18 -1.02 0.80 -12.55
N PHE A 19 -1.01 1.93 -13.26
CA PHE A 19 -2.13 2.31 -14.12
C PHE A 19 -2.31 1.36 -15.30
N LYS A 20 -1.20 0.85 -15.88
CA LYS A 20 -1.21 -0.12 -16.97
C LYS A 20 -1.94 -1.40 -16.57
N ASN A 21 -1.76 -1.89 -15.35
CA ASN A 21 -2.38 -3.14 -14.88
C ASN A 21 -3.92 -3.08 -14.97
N TYR A 22 -4.52 -1.91 -14.76
CA TYR A 22 -5.97 -1.72 -14.90
C TYR A 22 -6.49 -1.70 -16.34
N LEU A 23 -5.60 -1.60 -17.33
CA LEU A 23 -5.95 -1.61 -18.75
C LEU A 23 -5.64 -2.93 -19.44
N VAL A 24 -4.60 -3.63 -19.00
CA VAL A 24 -4.09 -4.86 -19.64
C VAL A 24 -4.67 -6.13 -19.02
N LEU A 25 -5.05 -6.11 -17.74
CA LEU A 25 -5.67 -7.27 -17.10
C LEU A 25 -7.14 -7.41 -17.51
N GLU A 26 -7.67 -8.63 -17.40
CA GLU A 26 -9.05 -8.92 -17.74
C GLU A 26 -10.03 -8.13 -16.85
N TRP A 27 -11.05 -7.54 -17.47
CA TRP A 27 -12.14 -6.89 -16.76
C TRP A 27 -13.16 -7.90 -16.24
N GLU A 28 -13.03 -8.29 -14.97
CA GLU A 28 -13.95 -9.25 -14.32
C GLU A 28 -15.23 -8.61 -13.75
N ARG A 29 -15.33 -7.27 -13.77
CA ARG A 29 -16.42 -6.56 -13.06
C ARG A 29 -17.71 -6.52 -13.87
N THR A 30 -18.81 -6.94 -13.23
CA THR A 30 -20.16 -6.91 -13.83
C THR A 30 -20.89 -5.58 -13.63
N LYS A 31 -20.51 -4.80 -12.61
CA LYS A 31 -21.16 -3.54 -12.22
C LYS A 31 -20.29 -2.32 -12.55
N THR A 32 -20.94 -1.15 -12.65
CA THR A 32 -20.23 0.15 -12.73
C THR A 32 -19.46 0.38 -11.43
N PRO A 33 -18.18 0.79 -11.49
CA PRO A 33 -17.42 1.15 -10.29
C PRO A 33 -18.17 2.17 -9.43
N TYR A 34 -18.19 1.95 -8.12
CA TYR A 34 -18.84 2.84 -7.16
C TYR A 34 -18.17 4.22 -7.16
N GLY A 35 -18.95 5.30 -7.09
CA GLY A 35 -18.43 6.67 -7.06
C GLY A 35 -17.97 7.23 -8.42
N LEU A 36 -18.12 6.47 -9.51
CA LEU A 36 -17.58 6.87 -10.82
C LEU A 36 -18.30 8.10 -11.41
N ASP A 37 -19.62 8.18 -11.28
CA ASP A 37 -20.38 9.32 -11.79
C ASP A 37 -20.16 10.58 -10.93
N GLU A 38 -20.08 10.39 -9.62
CA GLU A 38 -19.81 11.43 -8.62
C GLU A 38 -18.42 12.04 -8.82
N SER A 39 -17.40 11.21 -9.10
CA SER A 39 -16.04 11.66 -9.39
C SER A 39 -15.94 12.46 -10.69
N LEU A 40 -16.67 12.05 -11.75
CA LEU A 40 -16.75 12.85 -12.98
C LEU A 40 -17.46 14.19 -12.76
N GLU A 41 -18.44 14.25 -11.87
CA GLU A 41 -19.12 15.50 -11.51
C GLU A 41 -18.25 16.42 -10.67
N SER A 42 -17.50 15.90 -9.70
CA SER A 42 -16.62 16.71 -8.86
C SER A 42 -15.48 17.34 -9.67
N ILE A 43 -14.92 16.61 -10.64
CA ILE A 43 -13.91 17.14 -11.55
C ILE A 43 -14.45 18.29 -12.41
N ALA A 44 -15.71 18.18 -12.86
CA ALA A 44 -16.36 19.20 -13.70
C ALA A 44 -16.73 20.48 -12.93
N LYS A 45 -17.04 20.37 -11.62
CA LYS A 45 -17.53 21.50 -10.82
C LYS A 45 -16.43 22.47 -10.35
N ASN A 46 -15.14 22.17 -10.58
CA ASN A 46 -14.02 23.02 -10.17
C ASN A 46 -14.07 23.50 -8.72
N GLU A 47 -14.57 22.65 -7.81
CA GLU A 47 -14.66 23.02 -6.40
C GLU A 47 -13.27 23.08 -5.76
N PRO A 48 -12.93 24.20 -5.08
CA PRO A 48 -11.68 24.31 -4.34
C PRO A 48 -11.69 23.34 -3.15
N SER A 49 -10.62 22.55 -2.99
CA SER A 49 -10.38 21.80 -1.75
C SER A 49 -9.48 22.61 -0.84
N SER A 50 -9.78 22.59 0.46
CA SER A 50 -8.92 23.17 1.50
C SER A 50 -7.72 22.28 1.80
N ASP A 51 -7.76 21.00 1.43
CA ASP A 51 -6.64 20.07 1.59
C ASP A 51 -5.74 20.09 0.33
N PRO A 52 -4.44 20.45 0.47
CA PRO A 52 -3.52 20.47 -0.66
C PRO A 52 -3.34 19.11 -1.34
N ASN A 53 -3.46 18.00 -0.60
CA ASN A 53 -3.36 16.66 -1.18
C ASN A 53 -4.58 16.31 -2.03
N GLU A 54 -5.79 16.64 -1.56
CA GLU A 54 -7.00 16.47 -2.37
C GLU A 54 -6.98 17.37 -3.61
N ALA A 55 -6.46 18.59 -3.49
CA ALA A 55 -6.31 19.50 -4.63
C ALA A 55 -5.36 18.91 -5.70
N ALA A 56 -4.22 18.36 -5.28
CA ALA A 56 -3.27 17.68 -6.16
C ALA A 56 -3.86 16.43 -6.82
N GLN A 57 -4.65 15.66 -6.07
CA GLN A 57 -5.39 14.50 -6.57
C GLN A 57 -6.41 14.88 -7.64
N ARG A 58 -7.24 15.89 -7.38
CA ARG A 58 -8.25 16.39 -8.34
C ARG A 58 -7.60 16.92 -9.61
N GLU A 59 -6.49 17.65 -9.48
CA GLU A 59 -5.77 18.14 -10.65
C GLU A 59 -5.17 16.99 -11.47
N THR A 60 -4.61 15.99 -10.81
CA THR A 60 -4.12 14.78 -11.50
C THR A 60 -5.26 14.08 -12.25
N ALA A 61 -6.43 13.94 -11.61
CA ALA A 61 -7.59 13.35 -12.28
C ALA A 61 -8.02 14.17 -13.52
N ARG A 62 -7.93 15.51 -13.48
CA ARG A 62 -8.19 16.36 -14.67
C ARG A 62 -7.17 16.11 -15.78
N ILE A 63 -5.90 16.00 -15.46
CA ILE A 63 -4.83 15.73 -16.44
C ILE A 63 -5.13 14.41 -17.18
N PHE A 64 -5.45 13.35 -16.44
CA PHE A 64 -5.79 12.05 -17.03
C PHE A 64 -7.07 12.12 -17.87
N LEU A 65 -8.08 12.86 -17.41
CA LEU A 65 -9.31 13.06 -18.16
C LEU A 65 -9.10 13.79 -19.48
N LYS A 66 -8.23 14.80 -19.51
CA LYS A 66 -7.83 15.51 -20.74
C LYS A 66 -7.14 14.59 -21.75
N CYS A 67 -6.38 13.60 -21.28
CA CYS A 67 -5.72 12.60 -22.13
C CYS A 67 -6.68 11.51 -22.62
N GLY A 68 -7.87 11.39 -22.01
CA GLY A 68 -8.96 10.55 -22.48
C GLY A 68 -9.62 9.73 -21.36
N PHE A 69 -10.83 9.23 -21.63
CA PHE A 69 -11.60 8.47 -20.63
C PHE A 69 -10.87 7.21 -20.16
N ARG A 70 -10.14 6.54 -21.05
CA ARG A 70 -9.33 5.36 -20.74
C ARG A 70 -8.29 5.65 -19.65
N ALA A 71 -7.47 6.66 -19.86
CA ALA A 71 -6.43 7.03 -18.91
C ALA A 71 -7.07 7.43 -17.58
N TRP A 72 -8.09 8.27 -17.63
CA TRP A 72 -8.85 8.63 -16.43
C TRP A 72 -9.42 7.45 -15.67
N LEU A 73 -10.01 6.47 -16.37
CA LEU A 73 -10.58 5.29 -15.73
C LEU A 73 -9.50 4.47 -15.01
N ALA A 74 -8.31 4.31 -15.60
CA ALA A 74 -7.19 3.63 -14.96
C ALA A 74 -6.76 4.34 -13.66
N HIS A 75 -6.60 5.67 -13.71
CA HIS A 75 -6.29 6.48 -12.53
C HIS A 75 -7.39 6.41 -11.46
N PHE A 76 -8.66 6.49 -11.87
CA PHE A 76 -9.80 6.40 -10.98
C PHE A 76 -9.83 5.06 -10.24
N LEU A 77 -9.61 3.95 -10.95
CA LEU A 77 -9.61 2.62 -10.34
C LEU A 77 -8.43 2.42 -9.38
N ALA A 78 -7.25 2.92 -9.74
CA ALA A 78 -6.06 2.85 -8.88
C ALA A 78 -6.22 3.66 -7.58
N THR A 79 -6.97 4.77 -7.62
CA THR A 79 -7.15 5.68 -6.47
C THR A 79 -8.37 5.36 -5.61
N HIS A 80 -9.48 4.95 -6.22
CA HIS A 80 -10.77 4.75 -5.53
C HIS A 80 -11.14 3.28 -5.33
N HIS A 81 -10.43 2.36 -5.99
CA HIS A 81 -10.83 0.96 -6.02
C HIS A 81 -9.64 0.01 -5.84
N GLN A 82 -8.96 0.18 -4.72
CA GLN A 82 -8.05 -0.83 -4.20
C GLN A 82 -8.87 -1.89 -3.47
N GLY A 83 -8.79 -3.15 -3.93
CA GLY A 83 -9.43 -4.27 -3.25
C GLY A 83 -9.02 -4.36 -1.78
N TYR A 84 -9.86 -4.99 -0.96
CA TYR A 84 -9.54 -5.23 0.44
C TYR A 84 -8.35 -6.21 0.53
N HIS A 85 -7.23 -5.77 1.14
CA HIS A 85 -6.11 -6.59 1.60
C HIS A 85 -5.44 -7.49 0.55
N TYR A 86 -4.67 -6.90 -0.38
CA TYR A 86 -3.74 -7.67 -1.22
C TYR A 86 -2.28 -7.22 -1.04
N LYS A 87 -1.35 -8.16 -1.28
CA LYS A 87 0.10 -7.93 -1.16
C LYS A 87 0.53 -6.79 -2.10
N GLY A 88 1.19 -5.76 -1.55
CA GLY A 88 1.67 -4.60 -2.32
C GLY A 88 0.76 -3.36 -2.25
N GLN A 89 -0.47 -3.46 -1.74
CA GLN A 89 -1.43 -2.35 -1.68
C GLN A 89 -0.86 -1.07 -1.02
N ARG A 90 -0.11 -1.21 0.08
CA ARG A 90 0.51 -0.08 0.77
C ARG A 90 1.55 0.62 -0.12
N SER A 91 2.39 -0.16 -0.79
CA SER A 91 3.42 0.36 -1.70
C SER A 91 2.79 1.04 -2.93
N GLU A 92 1.72 0.47 -3.49
CA GLU A 92 0.98 1.12 -4.58
C GLU A 92 0.35 2.43 -4.12
N LYS A 93 -0.24 2.47 -2.93
CA LYS A 93 -0.83 3.69 -2.37
C LYS A 93 0.21 4.77 -2.11
N GLU A 94 1.37 4.39 -1.58
CA GLU A 94 2.50 5.31 -1.37
C GLU A 94 3.03 5.85 -2.71
N THR A 95 3.14 4.99 -3.73
CA THR A 95 3.56 5.36 -5.09
C THR A 95 2.58 6.34 -5.73
N ILE A 96 1.27 6.05 -5.65
CA ILE A 96 0.22 6.91 -6.17
C ILE A 96 0.19 8.27 -5.44
N ASN A 97 0.40 8.28 -4.12
CA ASN A 97 0.47 9.52 -3.37
C ASN A 97 1.70 10.35 -3.76
N ALA A 98 2.87 9.71 -3.92
CA ALA A 98 4.07 10.38 -4.42
C ALA A 98 3.87 10.92 -5.85
N PHE A 99 3.16 10.17 -6.70
CA PHE A 99 2.81 10.59 -8.06
C PHE A 99 1.99 11.87 -8.09
N HIS A 100 1.06 12.08 -7.15
CA HIS A 100 0.28 13.32 -7.09
C HIS A 100 1.12 14.54 -6.76
N GLN A 101 2.28 14.36 -6.14
CA GLN A 101 3.25 15.42 -5.82
C GLN A 101 4.23 15.71 -6.96
N LEU A 102 4.21 14.93 -8.04
CA LEU A 102 5.08 15.18 -9.19
C LEU A 102 4.74 16.50 -9.89
N PRO A 103 5.72 17.13 -10.56
CA PRO A 103 5.48 18.25 -11.45
C PRO A 103 4.35 17.97 -12.44
N HIS A 104 3.65 19.03 -12.85
CA HIS A 104 2.52 18.93 -13.78
C HIS A 104 2.91 18.25 -15.11
N GLU A 105 4.12 18.54 -15.61
CA GLU A 105 4.63 17.98 -16.87
C GLU A 105 4.79 16.46 -16.77
N ASP A 106 5.40 15.95 -15.69
CA ASP A 106 5.60 14.51 -15.49
C ASP A 106 4.26 13.76 -15.37
N ARG A 107 3.31 14.31 -14.61
CA ARG A 107 1.95 13.75 -14.53
C ARG A 107 1.25 13.73 -15.88
N THR A 108 1.47 14.74 -16.71
CA THR A 108 0.92 14.82 -18.07
C THR A 108 1.56 13.77 -18.99
N ASN A 109 2.88 13.60 -18.90
CA ASN A 109 3.61 12.60 -19.68
C ASN A 109 3.16 11.18 -19.34
N VAL A 110 3.01 10.86 -18.05
CA VAL A 110 2.48 9.56 -17.62
C VAL A 110 1.03 9.38 -18.08
N ALA A 111 0.18 10.40 -17.94
CA ALA A 111 -1.21 10.32 -18.40
C ALA A 111 -1.32 10.06 -19.92
N ALA A 112 -0.47 10.73 -20.73
CA ALA A 112 -0.38 10.51 -22.16
C ALA A 112 0.14 9.10 -22.50
N ALA A 113 1.15 8.61 -21.77
CA ALA A 113 1.65 7.25 -21.92
C ALA A 113 0.57 6.21 -21.60
N VAL A 114 -0.16 6.35 -20.48
CA VAL A 114 -1.31 5.50 -20.15
C VAL A 114 -2.39 5.57 -21.23
N ALA A 115 -2.65 6.77 -21.76
CA ALA A 115 -3.60 6.97 -22.84
C ALA A 115 -3.16 6.34 -24.17
N SER A 116 -1.93 5.86 -24.32
CA SER A 116 -1.44 5.15 -25.51
C SER A 116 -1.44 3.62 -25.38
N ILE A 117 -1.67 3.09 -24.17
CA ILE A 117 -1.64 1.64 -23.89
C ILE A 117 -2.82 0.94 -24.55
N ASP A 118 -2.55 -0.13 -25.29
CA ASP A 118 -3.58 -1.02 -25.83
C ASP A 118 -4.29 -1.78 -24.70
N CYS A 119 -5.62 -1.65 -24.65
CA CYS A 119 -6.42 -2.30 -23.61
C CYS A 119 -6.64 -3.77 -23.93
N HIS A 120 -6.84 -4.56 -22.87
CA HIS A 120 -7.49 -5.86 -23.02
C HIS A 120 -8.89 -5.71 -23.64
N ALA A 121 -9.31 -6.67 -24.47
CA ALA A 121 -10.57 -6.61 -25.19
C ALA A 121 -11.80 -6.48 -24.25
N THR A 122 -11.77 -7.15 -23.10
CA THR A 122 -12.86 -7.06 -22.09
C THR A 122 -12.89 -5.70 -21.39
N VAL A 123 -11.72 -5.07 -21.17
CA VAL A 123 -11.63 -3.70 -20.66
C VAL A 123 -12.21 -2.74 -21.69
N GLN A 124 -11.84 -2.86 -22.96
CA GLN A 124 -12.35 -2.02 -24.04
C GLN A 124 -13.88 -2.08 -24.14
N ALA A 125 -14.45 -3.30 -24.14
CA ALA A 125 -15.90 -3.49 -24.13
C ALA A 125 -16.57 -2.88 -22.90
N ALA A 126 -15.91 -2.95 -21.73
CA ALA A 126 -16.38 -2.29 -20.52
C ALA A 126 -16.34 -0.76 -20.62
N ILE A 127 -15.28 -0.15 -21.18
CA ILE A 127 -15.26 1.31 -21.36
C ILE A 127 -16.34 1.74 -22.34
N ASP A 128 -16.54 1.01 -23.44
CA ASP A 128 -17.59 1.32 -24.42
C ASP A 128 -18.98 1.31 -23.76
N LYS A 129 -19.26 0.27 -22.96
CA LYS A 129 -20.49 0.16 -22.16
C LYS A 129 -20.62 1.29 -21.14
N LEU A 130 -19.54 1.65 -20.46
CA LEU A 130 -19.51 2.76 -19.50
C LEU A 130 -19.75 4.11 -20.19
N MET A 131 -19.29 4.27 -21.44
CA MET A 131 -19.48 5.48 -22.25
C MET A 131 -20.85 5.56 -22.93
N HIS A 132 -21.57 4.44 -23.10
CA HIS A 132 -22.90 4.43 -23.73
C HIS A 132 -24.00 5.10 -22.89
N LYS A 133 -23.74 5.46 -21.62
CA LYS A 133 -24.68 6.24 -20.81
C LYS A 133 -24.75 7.70 -21.31
N PRO A 134 -25.93 8.23 -21.70
CA PRO A 134 -26.08 9.56 -22.33
C PRO A 134 -25.47 10.72 -21.52
N LYS A 135 -25.54 10.62 -20.18
CA LYS A 135 -24.99 11.63 -19.26
C LYS A 135 -23.47 11.78 -19.37
N ARG A 136 -22.75 10.75 -19.79
CA ARG A 136 -21.28 10.74 -19.91
C ARG A 136 -20.83 11.23 -21.28
N ARG A 137 -21.48 10.82 -22.37
CA ARG A 137 -21.19 11.30 -23.75
C ARG A 137 -21.17 12.83 -23.87
N ARG A 138 -22.12 13.54 -23.23
CA ARG A 138 -22.17 15.01 -23.24
C ARG A 138 -20.98 15.69 -22.55
N LYS A 139 -20.31 15.00 -21.61
CA LYS A 139 -19.13 15.52 -20.91
C LYS A 139 -17.82 15.27 -21.66
N PHE A 140 -17.80 14.30 -22.59
CA PHE A 140 -16.64 13.97 -23.44
C PHE A 140 -16.66 14.64 -24.82
N ALA A 141 -17.83 15.06 -25.30
CA ALA A 141 -17.93 15.82 -26.53
C ALA A 141 -17.61 17.30 -26.26
N GLN A 142 -16.32 17.66 -26.28
CA GLN A 142 -15.96 19.05 -26.58
C GLN A 142 -16.27 19.34 -28.07
N PRO A 143 -16.72 20.56 -28.41
CA PRO A 143 -16.92 20.95 -29.81
C PRO A 143 -15.58 20.97 -30.56
N PRO A 144 -15.57 20.72 -31.89
CA PRO A 144 -14.34 20.81 -32.68
C PRO A 144 -13.79 22.24 -32.60
N LEU A 145 -12.56 22.37 -32.12
CA LEU A 145 -11.79 23.61 -32.22
C LEU A 145 -11.61 23.93 -33.72
N ARG A 146 -12.15 25.09 -34.12
CA ARG A 146 -11.91 25.70 -35.43
C ARG A 146 -10.40 25.83 -35.67
N PRO A 147 -9.90 25.49 -36.87
CA PRO A 147 -8.51 25.74 -37.22
C PRO A 147 -8.32 27.25 -37.41
N THR A 148 -7.47 27.85 -36.57
CA THR A 148 -7.00 29.21 -36.81
C THR A 148 -5.66 29.10 -37.53
N SER A 149 -5.73 29.31 -38.83
CA SER A 149 -4.59 29.46 -39.73
C SER A 149 -4.12 30.91 -39.70
N THR A 150 -2.86 31.13 -39.31
CA THR A 150 -1.99 32.25 -39.76
C THR A 150 -0.57 31.94 -39.28
N ALA A 151 0.29 31.35 -40.13
CA ALA A 151 1.15 32.01 -41.11
C ALA A 151 2.45 32.61 -40.51
N MET A 152 3.56 31.93 -40.82
CA MET A 152 4.93 32.36 -41.14
C MET A 152 5.56 33.55 -40.39
N THR A 153 6.79 33.35 -39.90
CA THR A 153 7.98 34.10 -40.38
C THR A 153 9.26 33.29 -40.07
N ALA A 154 10.11 33.17 -41.08
CA ALA A 154 11.39 32.45 -41.07
C ALA A 154 12.58 33.37 -40.76
N SER A 155 13.68 32.79 -40.25
CA SER A 155 15.10 33.20 -40.36
C SER A 155 15.89 32.07 -39.67
N THR A 156 16.64 31.16 -40.29
CA THR A 156 17.80 31.19 -41.21
C THR A 156 19.01 32.00 -40.74
N THR A 157 19.95 31.32 -40.10
CA THR A 157 21.43 31.35 -40.31
C THR A 157 22.03 30.22 -39.45
N ALA A 158 22.53 29.11 -40.00
CA ALA A 158 23.82 28.86 -40.65
C ALA A 158 25.01 28.61 -39.68
N THR A 159 25.39 27.32 -39.59
CA THR A 159 26.76 26.78 -39.74
C THR A 159 27.77 26.92 -38.59
N THR A 160 28.16 25.81 -37.96
CA THR A 160 29.49 25.17 -38.16
C THR A 160 29.61 23.83 -37.44
N ALA A 161 30.21 22.87 -38.15
CA ALA A 161 30.56 21.53 -37.67
C ALA A 161 31.91 21.56 -36.94
N THR A 162 32.11 20.70 -35.94
CA THR A 162 33.44 20.20 -35.60
C THR A 162 33.36 18.78 -35.02
N THR A 163 34.17 17.91 -35.60
CA THR A 163 34.32 16.48 -35.33
C THR A 163 35.57 16.25 -34.50
N ALA A 164 35.51 15.39 -33.47
CA ALA A 164 36.62 14.60 -32.89
C ALA A 164 35.98 13.66 -31.84
N THR A 165 35.84 12.34 -32.02
CA THR A 165 36.82 11.23 -32.06
C THR A 165 37.59 10.97 -30.75
N ALA A 166 37.10 9.95 -30.03
CA ALA A 166 37.76 8.92 -29.20
C ALA A 166 38.86 9.29 -28.19
N THR A 167 38.67 8.87 -26.93
CA THR A 167 39.69 8.07 -26.21
C THR A 167 39.08 7.23 -25.09
N THR A 168 39.43 5.95 -25.09
CA THR A 168 39.32 4.95 -24.03
C THR A 168 40.18 5.30 -22.80
N ALA A 169 39.67 5.05 -21.60
CA ALA A 169 40.51 4.79 -20.44
C ALA A 169 39.76 3.93 -19.42
N ALA A 170 40.13 2.65 -19.39
CA ALA A 170 39.92 1.77 -18.26
C ALA A 170 40.84 2.20 -17.11
N LEU A 171 40.33 2.20 -15.89
CA LEU A 171 41.17 1.98 -14.72
C LEU A 171 40.39 1.16 -13.68
N GLU A 172 41.06 0.11 -13.25
CA GLU A 172 40.61 -0.91 -12.33
C GLU A 172 40.69 -0.46 -10.87
N THR A 173 40.00 -1.25 -10.04
CA THR A 173 40.35 -1.58 -8.64
C THR A 173 39.93 -0.60 -7.55
N SER A 174 38.89 -0.95 -6.80
CA SER A 174 39.10 -1.49 -5.43
C SER A 174 37.80 -2.03 -4.84
N SER A 175 37.89 -3.30 -4.47
CA SER A 175 36.94 -4.11 -3.75
C SER A 175 36.93 -3.74 -2.26
N LEU A 176 35.75 -3.42 -1.73
CA LEU A 176 35.43 -3.57 -0.31
C LEU A 176 34.01 -4.15 -0.21
N GLY A 177 33.95 -5.40 0.24
CA GLY A 177 32.72 -6.19 0.34
C GLY A 177 31.77 -5.67 1.40
N GLY A 178 30.62 -5.16 0.96
CA GLY A 178 29.39 -5.22 1.72
C GLY A 178 28.55 -6.35 1.15
N SER A 179 28.51 -7.50 1.81
CA SER A 179 27.58 -8.58 1.47
C SER A 179 26.16 -8.06 1.60
N THR A 180 25.63 -7.55 0.50
CA THR A 180 24.22 -7.22 0.36
C THR A 180 23.55 -8.52 -0.03
N THR A 181 23.17 -9.31 0.96
CA THR A 181 22.45 -10.56 0.71
C THR A 181 21.07 -10.19 0.18
N THR A 182 20.94 -10.14 -1.14
CA THR A 182 19.67 -10.07 -1.85
C THR A 182 18.91 -11.36 -1.55
N LEU A 183 17.94 -11.26 -0.63
CA LEU A 183 17.01 -12.34 -0.33
C LEU A 183 16.09 -12.57 -1.54
N THR A 184 15.99 -13.83 -1.95
CA THR A 184 15.09 -14.31 -3.01
C THR A 184 13.61 -14.07 -2.62
N PRO A 185 12.67 -14.05 -3.59
CA PRO A 185 11.24 -13.82 -3.31
C PRO A 185 10.59 -14.83 -2.34
N GLU A 186 11.11 -16.05 -2.26
CA GLU A 186 10.66 -17.09 -1.31
C GLU A 186 11.23 -16.87 0.10
N GLU A 187 12.38 -16.22 0.24
CA GLU A 187 12.98 -15.87 1.54
C GLU A 187 12.33 -14.62 2.19
N GLN A 188 11.41 -13.95 1.50
CA GLN A 188 10.75 -12.73 1.98
C GLN A 188 9.50 -12.99 2.84
N MET A 189 8.96 -14.20 2.80
CA MET A 189 7.79 -14.57 3.58
C MET A 189 7.97 -15.97 4.17
N CYS A 190 8.09 -16.03 5.49
CA CYS A 190 8.16 -17.28 6.23
C CYS A 190 6.75 -17.63 6.72
N THR A 191 6.32 -18.87 6.51
CA THR A 191 5.01 -19.37 6.96
C THR A 191 5.21 -20.71 7.67
N ARG A 192 4.19 -21.17 8.41
CA ARG A 192 4.19 -22.45 9.14
C ARG A 192 5.24 -22.48 10.26
N ALA A 193 5.09 -21.60 11.24
CA ALA A 193 6.01 -21.56 12.39
C ALA A 193 5.87 -22.81 13.26
N SER A 194 6.98 -23.31 13.79
CA SER A 194 6.97 -24.40 14.77
C SER A 194 6.32 -23.94 16.08
N PHE A 195 5.50 -24.80 16.70
CA PHE A 195 4.92 -24.50 18.03
C PHE A 195 6.01 -24.36 19.09
N LEU A 196 7.08 -25.15 19.02
CA LEU A 196 8.24 -25.02 19.91
C LEU A 196 8.91 -23.65 19.77
N GLY A 197 9.11 -23.18 18.53
CA GLY A 197 9.63 -21.85 18.27
C GLY A 197 8.72 -20.74 18.79
N VAL A 198 7.39 -20.89 18.67
CA VAL A 198 6.42 -19.95 19.23
C VAL A 198 6.52 -19.90 20.76
N MET A 199 6.60 -21.06 21.43
CA MET A 199 6.73 -21.15 22.89
C MET A 199 8.01 -20.50 23.45
N ASP A 200 9.08 -20.42 22.65
CA ASP A 200 10.32 -19.73 23.02
C ASP A 200 10.16 -18.19 23.03
N ILE A 201 9.14 -17.66 22.35
CA ILE A 201 9.01 -16.23 22.05
C ILE A 201 7.81 -15.59 22.76
N VAL A 202 6.67 -16.28 22.76
CA VAL A 202 5.41 -15.75 23.30
C VAL A 202 4.98 -16.49 24.57
N PRO A 203 4.27 -15.83 25.49
CA PRO A 203 3.72 -16.48 26.68
C PRO A 203 2.82 -17.68 26.35
N PRO A 204 2.72 -18.70 27.23
CA PRO A 204 1.93 -19.91 26.99
C PRO A 204 0.48 -19.65 26.58
N TYR A 205 -0.15 -18.60 27.14
CA TYR A 205 -1.51 -18.21 26.77
C TYR A 205 -1.62 -17.86 25.28
N ILE A 206 -0.72 -17.02 24.77
CA ILE A 206 -0.72 -16.61 23.36
C ILE A 206 -0.37 -17.78 22.45
N CYS A 207 0.56 -18.65 22.84
CA CYS A 207 0.83 -19.88 22.11
C CYS A 207 -0.43 -20.75 21.97
N GLY A 208 -1.23 -20.87 23.05
CA GLY A 208 -2.51 -21.56 23.03
C GLY A 208 -3.59 -20.87 22.22
N ALA A 209 -3.51 -19.54 22.04
CA ALA A 209 -4.47 -18.74 21.31
C ALA A 209 -4.24 -18.71 19.79
N ILE A 210 -3.03 -19.02 19.33
CA ILE A 210 -2.70 -19.09 17.90
C ILE A 210 -3.39 -20.30 17.26
N SER A 211 -3.97 -20.09 16.08
CA SER A 211 -4.64 -21.13 15.31
C SER A 211 -3.61 -22.08 14.69
N PRO A 212 -3.88 -23.40 14.69
CA PRO A 212 -3.06 -24.34 13.94
C PRO A 212 -3.37 -24.26 12.43
N LYS A 213 -2.35 -24.48 11.60
CA LYS A 213 -2.48 -24.59 10.14
C LYS A 213 -1.45 -25.59 9.61
N ASP A 214 -1.92 -26.65 8.94
CA ASP A 214 -1.09 -27.69 8.34
C ASP A 214 -0.05 -28.31 9.30
N GLY A 215 -0.48 -28.56 10.55
CA GLY A 215 0.36 -29.12 11.61
C GLY A 215 1.30 -28.14 12.31
N ALA A 216 1.31 -26.87 11.90
CA ALA A 216 2.16 -25.82 12.43
C ALA A 216 1.32 -24.69 13.07
N ALA A 217 1.97 -23.74 13.74
CA ALA A 217 1.32 -22.52 14.18
C ALA A 217 1.10 -21.58 12.98
N ASP A 218 -0.11 -21.01 12.87
CA ASP A 218 -0.45 -20.07 11.80
C ASP A 218 0.12 -18.67 12.10
N VAL A 219 1.44 -18.60 11.98
CA VAL A 219 2.24 -17.39 12.07
C VAL A 219 2.92 -17.19 10.72
N THR A 220 2.85 -15.97 10.22
CA THR A 220 3.52 -15.54 8.99
C THR A 220 4.42 -14.37 9.32
N MET A 221 5.66 -14.40 8.86
CA MET A 221 6.57 -13.26 8.90
C MET A 221 6.84 -12.78 7.50
N SER A 222 6.82 -11.46 7.29
CA SER A 222 7.16 -10.84 6.02
C SER A 222 8.24 -9.78 6.20
N PHE A 223 9.22 -9.83 5.31
CA PHE A 223 10.39 -8.95 5.32
C PHE A 223 10.34 -8.03 4.09
N PRO A 224 10.68 -6.74 4.25
CA PRO A 224 10.68 -5.80 3.15
C PRO A 224 11.84 -6.10 2.21
N VAL A 225 11.63 -5.88 0.92
CA VAL A 225 12.74 -5.86 -0.05
C VAL A 225 13.54 -4.61 0.24
N ILE A 226 14.79 -4.76 0.70
CA ILE A 226 15.69 -3.62 0.93
C ILE A 226 15.93 -2.96 -0.43
N ARG A 227 15.16 -1.91 -0.74
CA ARG A 227 15.48 -0.95 -1.82
C ARG A 227 16.18 0.24 -1.17
N ARG A 228 17.24 0.73 -1.81
CA ARG A 228 18.17 1.77 -1.31
C ARG A 228 17.53 3.18 -1.13
N ASN A 229 16.28 3.27 -0.67
CA ASN A 229 15.50 4.51 -0.62
C ASN A 229 15.30 5.03 0.81
N GLY A 230 16.30 4.93 1.68
CA GLY A 230 16.35 5.68 2.95
C GLY A 230 15.30 5.35 4.02
N LEU A 231 14.32 4.49 3.75
CA LEU A 231 13.36 3.99 4.73
C LEU A 231 14.02 2.90 5.57
N THR A 232 13.98 3.05 6.89
CA THR A 232 14.48 2.03 7.81
C THR A 232 13.59 0.79 7.71
N PRO A 233 14.12 -0.37 7.27
CA PRO A 233 13.31 -1.55 7.05
C PRO A 233 12.74 -2.08 8.36
N TYR A 234 11.48 -2.50 8.34
CA TYR A 234 10.82 -3.18 9.46
C TYR A 234 10.14 -4.46 8.97
N CYS A 235 10.04 -5.46 9.83
CA CYS A 235 9.39 -6.74 9.57
C CYS A 235 7.94 -6.69 10.07
N LEU A 236 7.03 -7.39 9.37
CA LEU A 236 5.66 -7.58 9.79
C LEU A 236 5.43 -9.06 10.17
N VAL A 237 4.95 -9.28 11.39
CA VAL A 237 4.52 -10.59 11.89
C VAL A 237 2.99 -10.61 11.93
N SER A 238 2.37 -11.65 11.40
CA SER A 238 0.94 -11.87 11.43
C SER A 238 0.65 -13.21 12.10
N MET A 239 -0.19 -13.20 13.13
CA MET A 239 -0.62 -14.39 13.85
C MET A 239 -2.12 -14.56 13.70
N ALA A 240 -2.58 -15.73 13.24
CA ALA A 240 -4.00 -16.05 13.22
C ALA A 240 -4.44 -16.50 14.62
N ILE A 241 -5.44 -15.83 15.18
CA ILE A 241 -5.96 -16.03 16.53
C ILE A 241 -7.28 -16.80 16.48
N LYS A 242 -7.42 -17.81 17.35
CA LYS A 242 -8.64 -18.61 17.49
C LYS A 242 -9.83 -17.73 17.85
N ALA A 243 -10.99 -18.04 17.29
CA ALA A 243 -12.23 -17.27 17.49
C ALA A 243 -12.62 -17.09 18.97
N THR A 244 -12.31 -18.08 19.82
CA THR A 244 -12.57 -18.06 21.28
C THR A 244 -11.73 -17.04 22.03
N GLU A 245 -10.53 -16.72 21.52
CA GLU A 245 -9.56 -15.86 22.20
C GLU A 245 -9.58 -14.42 21.68
N VAL A 246 -10.15 -14.19 20.48
CA VAL A 246 -10.19 -12.90 19.79
C VAL A 246 -10.65 -11.76 20.71
N THR A 247 -11.79 -11.93 21.38
CA THR A 247 -12.37 -10.89 22.24
C THR A 247 -11.46 -10.59 23.43
N HIS A 248 -10.92 -11.63 24.09
CA HIS A 248 -10.07 -11.45 25.26
C HIS A 248 -8.77 -10.72 24.90
N ILE A 249 -8.08 -11.18 23.85
CA ILE A 249 -6.83 -10.57 23.37
C ILE A 249 -7.06 -9.11 22.97
N ALA A 250 -8.15 -8.82 22.25
CA ALA A 250 -8.48 -7.45 21.86
C ALA A 250 -8.70 -6.53 23.08
N MET A 251 -9.45 -6.98 24.10
CA MET A 251 -9.67 -6.19 25.32
C MET A 251 -8.42 -6.04 26.20
N GLN A 252 -7.45 -6.97 26.10
CA GLN A 252 -6.19 -6.87 26.83
C GLN A 252 -5.19 -5.92 26.16
N LEU A 253 -5.14 -5.90 24.83
CA LEU A 253 -4.21 -5.06 24.05
C LEU A 253 -4.74 -3.65 23.79
N PHE A 254 -6.05 -3.50 23.71
CA PHE A 254 -6.70 -2.25 23.40
C PHE A 254 -7.67 -1.94 24.54
N PRO A 255 -7.70 -0.70 25.08
CA PRO A 255 -8.58 -0.31 26.18
C PRO A 255 -10.03 -0.14 25.71
N ILE A 256 -10.62 -1.25 25.24
CA ILE A 256 -11.95 -1.34 24.65
C ILE A 256 -12.74 -2.44 25.35
N HIS A 257 -14.07 -2.38 25.24
CA HIS A 257 -14.96 -3.44 25.70
C HIS A 257 -15.72 -4.02 24.51
N ILE A 258 -15.63 -5.33 24.35
CA ILE A 258 -16.34 -6.07 23.30
C ILE A 258 -17.35 -6.99 23.97
N GLY A 259 -18.63 -6.74 23.69
CA GLY A 259 -19.74 -7.60 24.06
C GLY A 259 -20.06 -8.63 22.98
N MET A 260 -20.88 -9.61 23.35
CA MET A 260 -21.39 -10.62 22.43
C MET A 260 -22.87 -10.88 22.74
N GLU A 261 -23.69 -10.92 21.69
CA GLU A 261 -25.13 -11.20 21.76
C GLU A 261 -25.51 -11.95 20.49
N ASP A 262 -26.21 -13.08 20.62
CA ASP A 262 -26.64 -13.93 19.50
C ASP A 262 -25.51 -14.29 18.50
N GLY A 263 -24.28 -14.48 19.00
CA GLY A 263 -23.12 -14.80 18.18
C GLY A 263 -22.55 -13.61 17.38
N ILE A 264 -23.01 -12.40 17.65
CA ILE A 264 -22.57 -11.14 17.04
C ILE A 264 -21.74 -10.37 18.06
N ARG A 265 -20.51 -10.01 17.68
CA ARG A 265 -19.64 -9.14 18.47
C ARG A 265 -20.04 -7.68 18.28
N TYR A 266 -20.03 -6.90 19.36
CA TYR A 266 -20.29 -5.46 19.32
C TYR A 266 -19.39 -4.72 20.30
N MET A 267 -19.11 -3.44 20.05
CA MET A 267 -18.36 -2.60 20.97
C MET A 267 -19.29 -1.98 22.01
N VAL A 268 -18.89 -2.03 23.28
CA VAL A 268 -19.59 -1.34 24.38
C VAL A 268 -18.95 0.03 24.58
N LEU A 269 -19.75 1.07 24.38
CA LEU A 269 -19.36 2.46 24.59
C LEU A 269 -19.40 2.80 26.09
N SER A 270 -18.67 3.85 26.49
CA SER A 270 -18.57 4.27 27.90
C SER A 270 -19.90 4.67 28.54
N ASN A 271 -20.88 5.11 27.73
CA ASN A 271 -22.24 5.40 28.17
C ASN A 271 -23.17 4.17 28.21
N GLY A 272 -22.63 2.96 28.01
CA GLY A 272 -23.39 1.71 27.91
C GLY A 272 -24.03 1.45 26.55
N GLY A 273 -23.86 2.37 25.58
CA GLY A 273 -24.32 2.18 24.21
C GLY A 273 -23.63 1.01 23.51
N ARG A 274 -24.31 0.43 22.52
CA ARG A 274 -23.77 -0.66 21.70
C ARG A 274 -23.50 -0.16 20.29
N PHE A 275 -22.31 -0.48 19.77
CA PHE A 275 -21.92 -0.15 18.40
C PHE A 275 -21.59 -1.44 17.63
N TYR A 276 -22.25 -1.60 16.47
CA TYR A 276 -22.14 -2.79 15.61
C TYR A 276 -21.42 -2.41 14.31
N PRO A 277 -20.07 -2.51 14.26
CA PRO A 277 -19.33 -2.24 13.03
C PRO A 277 -19.45 -3.43 12.05
N PRO A 278 -19.19 -3.22 10.75
CA PRO A 278 -19.13 -4.31 9.75
C PRO A 278 -17.90 -5.23 9.93
N SER A 279 -16.83 -4.71 10.54
CA SER A 279 -15.63 -5.44 10.95
C SER A 279 -14.92 -4.69 12.07
N PHE A 280 -14.04 -5.37 12.79
CA PHE A 280 -13.22 -4.77 13.84
C PHE A 280 -11.79 -4.59 13.35
N HIS A 281 -11.24 -3.39 13.56
CA HIS A 281 -9.84 -3.06 13.28
C HIS A 281 -9.34 -2.14 14.39
N PHE A 282 -8.36 -2.62 15.16
CA PHE A 282 -7.80 -1.91 16.31
C PHE A 282 -6.31 -1.64 16.12
N GLN A 283 -5.88 -0.50 16.63
CA GLN A 283 -4.49 -0.06 16.72
C GLN A 283 -4.36 0.85 17.95
N GLY A 284 -3.14 1.03 18.47
CA GLY A 284 -2.90 1.88 19.63
C GLY A 284 -2.91 1.08 20.93
N SER A 285 -1.89 0.24 21.13
CA SER A 285 -1.66 -0.49 22.38
C SER A 285 -0.66 0.25 23.26
N LEU A 286 -0.83 0.19 24.58
CA LEU A 286 0.18 0.69 25.52
C LEU A 286 1.28 -0.35 25.69
N GLU A 287 2.51 0.11 25.92
CA GLU A 287 3.67 -0.78 26.12
C GLU A 287 3.45 -1.75 27.29
N SER A 288 2.82 -1.29 28.37
CA SER A 288 2.46 -2.11 29.53
C SER A 288 1.44 -3.21 29.20
N ASP A 289 0.55 -2.96 28.25
CA ASP A 289 -0.46 -3.95 27.82
C ASP A 289 0.16 -5.00 26.89
N ILE A 290 1.07 -4.56 26.01
CA ILE A 290 1.88 -5.44 25.16
C ILE A 290 2.76 -6.34 26.03
N ASP A 291 3.50 -5.77 26.99
CA ASP A 291 4.36 -6.53 27.89
C ASP A 291 3.57 -7.56 28.71
N ARG A 292 2.42 -7.14 29.26
CA ARG A 292 1.55 -8.03 30.04
C ARG A 292 1.03 -9.22 29.22
N LEU A 293 0.64 -9.01 27.97
CA LEU A 293 0.00 -10.04 27.15
C LEU A 293 0.97 -10.84 26.27
N LEU A 294 1.85 -10.15 25.55
CA LEU A 294 2.79 -10.74 24.57
C LEU A 294 4.18 -10.97 25.15
N GLY A 295 4.45 -10.48 26.37
CA GLY A 295 5.72 -10.65 27.06
C GLY A 295 6.77 -9.58 26.71
N CYS A 296 7.77 -9.48 27.58
CA CYS A 296 8.80 -8.45 27.49
C CYS A 296 9.69 -8.56 26.25
N THR A 297 9.88 -9.77 25.72
CA THR A 297 10.67 -10.00 24.51
C THR A 297 10.01 -9.32 23.30
N ILE A 298 8.71 -9.52 23.10
CA ILE A 298 7.96 -8.87 22.02
C ILE A 298 7.87 -7.36 22.27
N SER A 299 7.59 -6.96 23.51
CA SER A 299 7.49 -5.54 23.86
C SER A 299 8.78 -4.77 23.50
N LYS A 300 9.95 -5.33 23.83
CA LYS A 300 11.25 -4.76 23.47
C LYS A 300 11.52 -4.75 21.96
N ALA A 301 11.16 -5.82 21.25
CA ALA A 301 11.30 -5.88 19.79
C ALA A 301 10.44 -4.84 19.07
N ILE A 302 9.25 -4.53 19.60
CA ILE A 302 8.40 -3.44 19.10
C ILE A 302 9.02 -2.08 19.45
N ALA A 303 9.54 -1.92 20.67
CA ALA A 303 10.21 -0.69 21.12
C ALA A 303 11.42 -0.33 20.24
N GLY A 304 12.14 -1.35 19.74
CA GLY A 304 13.25 -1.19 18.79
C GLY A 304 12.84 -1.01 17.33
N SER A 305 11.54 -0.96 17.01
CA SER A 305 11.09 -0.81 15.63
C SER A 305 11.22 0.66 15.14
N PRO A 306 11.56 0.89 13.86
CA PRO A 306 11.60 2.24 13.30
C PRO A 306 10.25 2.96 13.33
N VAL A 307 9.16 2.19 13.22
CA VAL A 307 7.80 2.71 13.33
C VAL A 307 7.56 3.28 14.75
N ARG A 308 8.03 2.58 15.79
CA ARG A 308 7.90 3.05 17.16
C ARG A 308 8.78 4.26 17.44
N GLU A 309 9.99 4.30 16.87
CA GLU A 309 10.87 5.47 16.96
C GLU A 309 10.19 6.73 16.41
N GLU A 310 9.58 6.63 15.22
CA GLU A 310 8.85 7.74 14.60
C GLU A 310 7.62 8.16 15.43
N GLU A 311 6.86 7.19 15.96
CA GLU A 311 5.71 7.47 16.84
C GLU A 311 6.11 8.26 18.08
N LEU A 312 7.21 7.88 18.73
CA LEU A 312 7.71 8.60 19.90
C LEU A 312 8.16 10.01 19.55
N ALA A 313 8.80 10.21 18.38
CA ALA A 313 9.15 11.53 17.88
C ALA A 313 7.90 12.42 17.62
N GLN A 314 6.76 11.80 17.29
CA GLN A 314 5.47 12.48 17.11
C GLN A 314 4.66 12.61 18.41
N GLY A 315 5.18 12.17 19.56
CA GLY A 315 4.46 12.19 20.84
C GLY A 315 3.32 11.17 20.96
N ILE A 316 3.33 10.12 20.13
CA ILE A 316 2.32 9.07 20.14
C ILE A 316 2.66 8.04 21.23
N VAL A 317 1.89 8.08 22.33
CA VAL A 317 2.09 7.20 23.48
C VAL A 317 1.69 5.76 23.18
N ALA A 318 0.47 5.55 22.66
CA ALA A 318 -0.06 4.23 22.33
C ALA A 318 0.37 3.80 20.92
N THR A 319 1.13 2.71 20.82
CA THR A 319 1.78 2.31 19.58
C THR A 319 0.81 1.70 18.58
N ARG A 320 0.99 2.05 17.30
CA ARG A 320 0.32 1.45 16.14
C ARG A 320 1.12 0.27 15.58
N CYS A 321 2.26 -0.08 16.18
CA CYS A 321 3.03 -1.28 15.82
C CYS A 321 2.27 -2.57 16.14
N VAL A 322 1.25 -2.52 16.98
CA VAL A 322 0.34 -3.63 17.27
C VAL A 322 -1.03 -3.31 16.70
N THR A 323 -1.53 -4.17 15.83
CA THR A 323 -2.88 -4.04 15.27
C THR A 323 -3.60 -5.37 15.29
N MET A 324 -4.92 -5.34 15.42
CA MET A 324 -5.73 -6.53 15.40
C MET A 324 -6.98 -6.33 14.56
N SER A 325 -7.32 -7.33 13.75
CA SER A 325 -8.53 -7.30 12.92
C SER A 325 -9.30 -8.60 13.01
N PHE A 326 -10.63 -8.52 13.07
CA PHE A 326 -11.51 -9.68 13.09
C PHE A 326 -12.93 -9.31 12.64
N ALA A 327 -13.70 -10.32 12.25
CA ALA A 327 -15.07 -10.14 11.79
C ALA A 327 -16.07 -10.12 12.96
N VAL A 328 -17.31 -9.75 12.62
CA VAL A 328 -18.41 -9.62 13.58
C VAL A 328 -18.87 -10.97 14.13
N GLY A 329 -18.78 -12.04 13.33
CA GLY A 329 -19.20 -13.37 13.74
C GLY A 329 -18.33 -13.94 14.85
N ALA A 330 -18.96 -14.42 15.94
CA ALA A 330 -18.26 -14.99 17.10
C ALA A 330 -17.43 -16.24 16.78
N GLN A 331 -17.75 -16.93 15.69
CA GLN A 331 -17.05 -18.14 15.23
C GLN A 331 -15.83 -17.82 14.35
N GLU A 332 -15.66 -16.56 13.95
CA GLU A 332 -14.56 -16.15 13.10
C GLU A 332 -13.35 -15.77 13.94
N GLY A 333 -12.19 -16.26 13.54
CA GLY A 333 -10.90 -15.91 14.12
C GLY A 333 -10.52 -14.45 13.88
N GLY A 334 -9.32 -14.09 14.32
CA GLY A 334 -8.74 -12.77 14.10
C GLY A 334 -7.31 -12.87 13.61
N VAL A 335 -6.76 -11.73 13.20
CA VAL A 335 -5.34 -11.60 12.86
C VAL A 335 -4.74 -10.51 13.75
N LEU A 336 -3.71 -10.87 14.50
CA LEU A 336 -2.88 -9.96 15.27
C LEU A 336 -1.60 -9.69 14.47
N ASN A 337 -1.33 -8.43 14.16
CA ASN A 337 -0.14 -8.02 13.42
C ASN A 337 0.81 -7.19 14.30
N LEU A 338 2.11 -7.47 14.19
CA LEU A 338 3.19 -6.78 14.88
C LEU A 338 4.18 -6.20 13.88
N SER A 339 4.59 -4.95 14.08
CA SER A 339 5.70 -4.32 13.35
C SER A 339 6.95 -4.35 14.23
N LEU A 340 8.02 -4.98 13.73
CA LEU A 340 9.28 -5.18 14.46
C LEU A 340 10.45 -4.57 13.69
N GLY A 341 11.52 -4.19 14.41
CA GLY A 341 12.80 -3.88 13.76
C GLY A 341 13.32 -5.07 12.95
N LEU A 342 14.09 -4.81 11.88
CA LEU A 342 14.58 -5.88 11.01
C LEU A 342 15.44 -6.90 11.77
N SER A 343 16.32 -6.44 12.66
CA SER A 343 17.20 -7.30 13.47
C SER A 343 16.40 -8.24 14.38
N ASP A 344 15.40 -7.71 15.08
CA ASP A 344 14.53 -8.52 15.94
C ASP A 344 13.63 -9.45 15.11
N GLY A 345 13.20 -9.01 13.93
CA GLY A 345 12.48 -9.84 12.98
C GLY A 345 13.29 -11.04 12.52
N VAL A 346 14.56 -10.85 12.14
CA VAL A 346 15.46 -11.96 11.75
C VAL A 346 15.67 -12.92 12.91
N TRP A 347 15.96 -12.40 14.11
CA TRP A 347 16.08 -13.22 15.31
C TRP A 347 14.81 -14.05 15.56
N MET A 348 13.63 -13.44 15.46
CA MET A 348 12.36 -14.11 15.66
C MET A 348 12.10 -15.17 14.59
N ARG A 349 12.42 -14.90 13.32
CA ARG A 349 12.34 -15.88 12.23
C ARG A 349 13.18 -17.11 12.52
N ASP A 350 14.44 -16.91 12.90
CA ASP A 350 15.37 -18.01 13.19
C ASP A 350 14.90 -18.84 14.41
N LYS A 351 14.07 -18.27 15.28
CA LYS A 351 13.44 -18.98 16.39
C LYS A 351 12.19 -19.75 15.94
N LEU A 352 11.32 -19.14 15.13
CA LEU A 352 10.04 -19.69 14.71
C LEU A 352 10.16 -20.80 13.65
N TYR A 353 11.09 -20.68 12.71
CA TYR A 353 11.18 -21.53 11.52
C TYR A 353 12.46 -22.38 11.49
N ARG A 354 12.91 -22.86 12.66
CA ARG A 354 14.02 -23.83 12.67
C ARG A 354 13.57 -25.11 11.98
N ASP A 355 14.42 -25.65 11.12
CA ASP A 355 14.21 -26.98 10.58
C ASP A 355 14.21 -28.00 11.73
N GLU A 356 13.10 -28.72 11.93
CA GLU A 356 12.98 -29.81 12.91
C GLU A 356 13.79 -31.06 12.49
N THR A 357 14.88 -30.89 11.75
CA THR A 357 15.81 -31.97 11.40
C THR A 357 16.86 -32.10 12.49
N THR A 358 16.51 -32.71 13.62
CA THR A 358 17.49 -33.37 14.49
C THR A 358 16.90 -34.58 15.20
#